data_AF-A0ABD1TV65-F1
#
_entry.id   AF-A0ABD1TV65-F1
#
_cell.length_a   1.000
_cell.length_b   1.000
_cell.length_c   1.000
_cell.angle_alpha   90.00
_cell.angle_beta   90.00
_cell.angle_gamma   90.00
#
_symmetry.space_group_name_H-M   'P 1'
#
loop_
_entity.id
_entity.type
_entity.pdbx_description
1 polymer ?
#
loop_
_entity_poly.entity_id
_entity_poly.type
_entity_poly.pdbx_seq_one_letter_code
_entity_poly.pdbx_strand_id
1 'polypeptide(L)'
;MNCCGVCLTSITWKDEQHPSFINFISSFLNANSFRLNFVPIAPDFIFNCGGLSVAFLFVTNWDCNDTSSIFNRVQKLNGQFAHFYVVVTLPTKEQNESFIPSYFKLNDWKRENQVLQDRRYKNRELQIMRLFDHPNMKEGADKLEYWRMREVIVDEKKKKKELLHRQSSM
;
A
#
# COMPACT_ATOMS: atom_id res chain seq x y z
N MET A 1 21.71 -12.81 -11.71
CA MET A 1 20.52 -12.75 -12.59
C MET A 1 19.58 -11.73 -12.00
N ASN A 2 19.30 -10.63 -12.71
CA ASN A 2 18.36 -9.60 -12.28
C ASN A 2 16.96 -10.19 -12.25
N CYS A 3 16.49 -10.60 -11.08
CA CYS A 3 15.08 -10.88 -10.85
C CYS A 3 14.34 -9.54 -10.85
N CYS A 4 14.05 -8.98 -12.02
CA CYS A 4 13.21 -7.79 -12.13
C CYS A 4 11.82 -8.15 -11.62
N GLY A 5 11.48 -7.70 -10.42
CA GLY A 5 10.17 -7.88 -9.83
C GLY A 5 9.08 -7.32 -10.74
N VAL A 6 7.88 -7.87 -10.64
CA VAL A 6 6.72 -7.37 -11.38
C VAL A 6 5.68 -6.92 -10.38
N CYS A 7 5.21 -5.69 -10.55
CA CYS A 7 4.07 -5.13 -9.85
C CYS A 7 2.91 -5.04 -10.83
N LEU A 8 1.83 -5.75 -10.54
CA LEU A 8 0.56 -5.63 -11.24
C LEU A 8 -0.34 -4.71 -10.41
N THR A 9 -0.93 -3.70 -11.04
CA THR A 9 -1.85 -2.76 -10.39
C THR A 9 -3.19 -2.76 -11.10
N SER A 10 -4.28 -2.74 -10.32
CA SER A 10 -5.63 -2.65 -10.86
C SER A 10 -5.85 -1.35 -11.64
N ILE A 11 -6.39 -1.46 -12.86
CA ILE A 11 -6.79 -0.30 -13.67
C ILE A 11 -7.86 0.53 -12.93
N THR A 12 -8.86 -0.14 -12.35
CA THR A 12 -9.93 0.52 -11.58
C THR A 12 -9.35 1.31 -10.41
N TRP A 13 -8.45 0.69 -9.63
CA TRP A 13 -7.82 1.38 -8.51
C TRP A 13 -6.97 2.57 -8.97
N LYS A 14 -6.22 2.42 -10.07
CA LYS A 14 -5.40 3.48 -10.66
C LYS A 14 -6.26 4.69 -11.05
N ASP A 15 -7.44 4.47 -11.62
CA ASP A 15 -8.32 5.53 -12.11
C ASP A 15 -8.97 6.34 -10.96
N GLU A 16 -9.07 5.75 -9.77
CA GLU A 16 -9.50 6.43 -8.55
C GLU A 16 -8.40 7.31 -7.91
N GLN A 17 -7.14 7.18 -8.36
CA GLN A 17 -6.02 7.90 -7.78
C GLN A 17 -5.65 9.16 -8.57
N HIS A 18 -5.09 10.15 -7.86
CA HIS A 18 -4.52 11.33 -8.48
C HIS A 18 -3.30 10.99 -9.35
N PRO A 19 -3.14 11.58 -10.56
CA PRO A 19 -2.02 11.26 -11.46
C PRO A 19 -0.62 11.42 -10.85
N SER A 20 -0.42 12.43 -9.98
CA SER A 20 0.86 12.61 -9.30
C SER A 20 1.24 11.43 -8.40
N PHE A 21 0.23 10.77 -7.81
CA PHE A 21 0.44 9.59 -6.98
C PHE A 21 0.82 8.39 -7.85
N ILE A 22 0.17 8.20 -8.99
CA ILE A 22 0.54 7.15 -9.96
C ILE A 22 1.97 7.34 -10.46
N ASN A 23 2.37 8.59 -10.76
CA ASN A 23 3.74 8.91 -11.16
C ASN A 23 4.75 8.60 -10.04
N PHE A 24 4.42 8.93 -8.78
CA PHE A 24 5.24 8.54 -7.63
C PHE A 24 5.43 7.02 -7.57
N ILE A 25 4.36 6.24 -7.72
CA ILE A 25 4.42 4.77 -7.70
C ILE A 25 5.28 4.23 -8.82
N SER A 26 5.07 4.70 -10.05
CA SER A 26 5.88 4.27 -11.18
C SER A 26 7.37 4.54 -10.95
N SER A 27 7.72 5.75 -10.51
CA SER A 27 9.11 6.13 -10.22
C SER A 27 9.70 5.31 -9.07
N PHE A 28 8.93 5.11 -7.99
CA PHE A 28 9.35 4.34 -6.83
C PHE A 28 9.60 2.88 -7.18
N LEU A 29 8.68 2.24 -7.92
CA LEU A 29 8.82 0.85 -8.35
C LEU A 29 10.01 0.66 -9.27
N ASN A 30 10.18 1.56 -10.24
CA ASN A 30 11.30 1.52 -11.17
C ASN A 30 12.65 1.63 -10.44
N ALA A 31 12.75 2.54 -9.47
CA ALA A 31 13.94 2.71 -8.64
C ALA A 31 14.23 1.49 -7.74
N ASN A 32 13.24 0.63 -7.47
CA ASN A 32 13.40 -0.62 -6.72
C ASN A 32 13.41 -1.86 -7.63
N SER A 33 13.71 -1.70 -8.93
CA SER A 33 13.78 -2.79 -9.91
C SER A 33 12.47 -3.58 -10.12
N PHE A 34 11.32 -2.93 -9.90
CA PHE A 34 10.01 -3.46 -10.23
C PHE A 34 9.47 -2.84 -11.52
N ARG A 35 8.98 -3.69 -12.42
CA ARG A 35 8.19 -3.27 -13.59
C ARG A 35 6.73 -3.15 -13.20
N LEU A 36 6.16 -1.96 -13.39
CA LEU A 36 4.75 -1.67 -13.16
C LEU A 36 3.92 -2.00 -14.39
N ASN A 37 2.85 -2.78 -14.23
CA ASN A 37 1.86 -3.06 -15.26
C ASN A 37 0.46 -2.78 -14.74
N PHE A 38 -0.36 -2.09 -15.53
CA PHE A 38 -1.77 -1.87 -15.23
C PHE A 38 -2.62 -2.93 -15.92
N VAL A 39 -3.38 -3.69 -15.13
CA VAL A 39 -4.17 -4.84 -15.61
C VAL A 39 -5.52 -4.92 -14.89
N PRO A 40 -6.55 -5.52 -15.50
CA PRO A 40 -7.86 -5.69 -14.86
C PRO A 40 -7.81 -6.85 -13.85
N ILE A 41 -7.30 -6.58 -12.66
CA ILE A 41 -7.18 -7.54 -11.55
C ILE A 41 -8.09 -7.18 -10.37
N ALA A 42 -8.45 -8.19 -9.58
CA ALA A 42 -9.32 -8.03 -8.41
C ALA A 42 -8.62 -7.44 -7.17
N PRO A 43 -7.36 -7.79 -6.82
CA PRO A 43 -6.56 -7.03 -5.86
C PRO A 43 -6.14 -5.67 -6.43
N ASP A 44 -5.76 -4.73 -5.57
CA ASP A 44 -5.27 -3.43 -6.03
C ASP A 44 -3.81 -3.52 -6.48
N PHE A 45 -3.01 -4.32 -5.79
CA PHE A 45 -1.63 -4.63 -6.17
C PHE A 45 -1.35 -6.12 -6.06
N ILE A 46 -0.53 -6.64 -6.96
CA ILE A 46 0.13 -7.95 -6.85
C ILE A 46 1.61 -7.76 -7.12
N PHE A 47 2.44 -8.13 -6.15
CA PHE A 47 3.88 -8.17 -6.30
C PHE A 47 4.34 -9.59 -6.54
N ASN A 48 5.06 -9.79 -7.64
CA ASN A 48 5.72 -11.04 -7.99
C ASN A 48 7.23 -10.83 -7.94
N CYS A 49 7.90 -11.48 -7.01
CA CYS A 49 9.35 -11.41 -6.86
C CYS A 49 9.90 -12.78 -6.46
N GLY A 50 10.81 -13.34 -7.25
CA GLY A 50 11.49 -14.60 -6.90
C GLY A 50 10.59 -15.82 -6.74
N GLY A 51 9.46 -15.88 -7.46
CA GLY A 51 8.48 -16.99 -7.35
C GLY A 51 7.46 -16.81 -6.23
N LEU A 52 7.59 -15.78 -5.39
CA LEU A 52 6.62 -15.40 -4.38
C LEU A 52 5.64 -14.37 -4.96
N SER A 53 4.34 -14.60 -4.74
CA SER A 53 3.27 -13.68 -5.12
C SER A 53 2.56 -13.16 -3.87
N VAL A 54 2.52 -11.83 -3.73
CA VAL A 54 1.88 -11.14 -2.60
C VAL A 54 0.84 -10.17 -3.13
N ALA A 55 -0.41 -10.35 -2.71
CA ALA A 55 -1.54 -9.52 -3.10
C ALA A 55 -1.91 -8.52 -2.00
N PHE A 56 -2.26 -7.30 -2.40
CA PHE A 56 -2.67 -6.23 -1.51
C PHE A 56 -4.02 -5.65 -1.94
N LEU A 57 -4.87 -5.36 -0.96
CA LEU A 57 -6.12 -4.63 -1.09
C LEU A 57 -6.05 -3.36 -0.25
N PHE A 58 -6.22 -2.21 -0.88
CA PHE A 58 -6.26 -0.90 -0.25
C PHE A 58 -7.69 -0.49 0.06
N VAL A 59 -7.97 -0.29 1.34
CA VAL A 59 -9.24 0.30 1.80
C VAL A 59 -9.01 1.81 1.94
N THR A 60 -9.38 2.55 0.90
CA THR A 60 -9.24 4.02 0.80
C THR A 60 -10.53 4.76 1.13
N ASN A 61 -11.66 4.05 1.12
CA ASN A 61 -12.98 4.52 1.51
C ASN A 61 -13.65 3.45 2.41
N TRP A 62 -14.42 3.90 3.39
CA TRP A 62 -15.16 3.03 4.31
C TRP A 62 -16.53 3.63 4.60
N ASP A 63 -17.57 2.87 4.25
CA ASP A 63 -18.95 3.13 4.64
C ASP A 63 -19.40 2.00 5.58
N CYS A 64 -19.76 2.36 6.81
CA CYS A 64 -20.25 1.39 7.80
C CYS A 64 -21.65 0.86 7.46
N ASN A 65 -22.37 1.47 6.52
CA ASN A 65 -23.66 0.97 6.04
C ASN A 65 -23.51 -0.05 4.91
N ASP A 66 -22.43 0.03 4.12
CA ASP A 66 -22.10 -0.93 3.06
C ASP A 66 -20.83 -1.72 3.40
N THR A 67 -20.90 -2.44 4.52
CA THR A 67 -19.81 -3.32 4.95
C THR A 67 -19.61 -4.51 4.00
N SER A 68 -20.70 -4.98 3.38
CA SER A 68 -20.73 -6.22 2.63
C SER A 68 -19.87 -6.17 1.36
N SER A 69 -19.81 -5.02 0.68
CA SER A 69 -19.01 -4.87 -0.55
C SER A 69 -17.51 -5.12 -0.29
N ILE A 70 -16.96 -4.49 0.75
CA ILE A 70 -15.55 -4.64 1.12
C ILE A 70 -15.28 -6.03 1.67
N PHE A 71 -16.15 -6.56 2.53
CA PHE A 71 -15.91 -7.86 3.17
C PHE A 71 -16.03 -9.03 2.21
N ASN A 72 -16.99 -9.02 1.29
CA ASN A 72 -17.09 -10.04 0.25
C ASN A 72 -15.83 -10.06 -0.64
N ARG A 73 -15.29 -8.87 -0.95
CA ARG A 73 -14.03 -8.74 -1.70
C ARG A 73 -12.85 -9.31 -0.90
N VAL A 74 -12.73 -8.97 0.38
CA VAL A 74 -11.68 -9.49 1.29
C VAL A 74 -11.74 -11.02 1.38
N GLN A 75 -12.92 -11.60 1.65
CA GLN A 75 -13.08 -13.04 1.80
C GLN A 75 -12.72 -13.78 0.50
N LYS A 76 -13.18 -13.29 -0.64
CA LYS A 76 -12.87 -13.88 -1.95
C LYS A 76 -11.37 -13.86 -2.23
N LEU A 77 -10.69 -12.74 -1.97
CA LEU A 77 -9.25 -12.61 -2.20
C LEU A 77 -8.43 -13.46 -1.22
N ASN A 78 -8.85 -13.52 0.04
CA ASN A 78 -8.17 -14.36 1.04
C ASN A 78 -8.23 -15.85 0.69
N GLY A 79 -9.28 -16.31 0.01
CA GLY A 79 -9.37 -17.68 -0.52
C GLY A 79 -8.49 -17.93 -1.77
N GLN A 80 -8.05 -16.88 -2.46
CA GLN A 80 -7.31 -16.98 -3.73
C GLN A 80 -5.80 -16.84 -3.58
N PHE A 81 -5.31 -16.14 -2.55
CA PHE A 81 -3.91 -15.80 -2.40
C PHE A 81 -3.33 -16.32 -1.08
N ALA A 82 -2.21 -17.04 -1.15
CA ALA A 82 -1.49 -17.52 0.04
C ALA A 82 -0.98 -16.35 0.90
N HIS A 83 -0.50 -15.28 0.25
CA HIS A 83 -0.04 -14.05 0.89
C HIS A 83 -0.92 -12.88 0.46
N PHE A 84 -1.93 -12.59 1.27
CA PHE A 84 -2.87 -11.50 1.06
C PHE A 84 -2.86 -10.54 2.24
N TYR A 85 -2.84 -9.24 1.94
CA TYR A 85 -2.85 -8.17 2.94
C TYR A 85 -3.89 -7.12 2.62
N VAL A 86 -4.61 -6.67 3.66
CA VAL A 86 -5.53 -5.54 3.60
C VAL A 86 -4.84 -4.32 4.20
N VAL A 87 -4.64 -3.30 3.39
CA VAL A 87 -3.99 -2.03 3.76
C VAL A 87 -5.07 -0.99 3.98
N VAL A 88 -5.21 -0.47 5.21
CA VAL A 88 -6.29 0.46 5.54
C VAL A 88 -5.75 1.89 5.54
N THR A 89 -6.36 2.74 4.71
CA THR A 89 -5.87 4.07 4.33
C THR A 89 -6.98 5.11 4.41
N LEU A 90 -7.75 5.05 5.50
CA LEU A 90 -8.95 5.86 5.68
C LEU A 90 -8.62 7.29 6.15
N PRO A 91 -9.30 8.32 5.60
CA PRO A 91 -8.97 9.72 5.84
C PRO A 91 -9.24 10.18 7.28
N THR A 92 -10.22 9.56 7.96
CA THR A 92 -10.61 9.96 9.32
C THR A 92 -10.31 8.89 10.36
N LYS A 93 -10.15 9.33 11.61
CA LYS A 93 -9.92 8.43 12.74
C LYS A 93 -11.17 7.61 13.02
N GLU A 94 -12.33 8.22 12.90
CA GLU A 94 -13.64 7.64 13.14
C GLU A 94 -13.92 6.50 12.15
N GLN A 95 -13.54 6.67 10.88
CA GLN A 95 -13.63 5.60 9.89
C GLN A 95 -12.70 4.42 10.22
N ASN A 96 -11.47 4.70 10.67
CA ASN A 96 -10.56 3.64 11.13
C ASN A 96 -11.12 2.90 12.37
N GLU A 97 -11.65 3.63 13.35
CA GLU A 97 -12.23 3.08 14.57
C GLU A 97 -13.53 2.30 14.30
N SER A 98 -14.26 2.63 13.23
CA SER A 98 -15.42 1.87 12.76
C SER A 98 -15.03 0.62 11.95
N PHE A 99 -13.97 0.71 11.13
CA PHE A 99 -13.51 -0.41 10.29
C PHE A 99 -12.99 -1.57 11.13
N ILE A 100 -12.16 -1.27 12.13
CA ILE A 100 -11.44 -2.28 12.93
C ILE A 100 -12.40 -3.31 13.54
N PRO A 101 -13.40 -2.92 14.36
CA PRO A 101 -14.32 -3.89 14.97
C PRO A 101 -15.13 -4.64 13.91
N SER A 102 -15.52 -3.98 12.83
CA SER A 102 -16.31 -4.57 11.75
C SER A 102 -15.52 -5.67 11.02
N TYR A 103 -14.24 -5.42 10.74
CA TYR A 103 -13.35 -6.38 10.11
C TYR A 103 -13.08 -7.59 11.00
N PHE A 104 -12.82 -7.37 12.29
CA PHE A 104 -12.54 -8.45 13.23
C PHE A 104 -13.76 -9.31 13.57
N LYS A 105 -14.96 -8.70 13.64
CA LYS A 105 -16.21 -9.42 13.91
C LYS A 105 -16.56 -10.42 12.81
N LEU A 106 -16.21 -10.14 11.55
CA LEU A 106 -16.58 -10.96 10.40
C LEU A 106 -15.54 -12.03 10.03
N ASN A 107 -14.28 -11.85 10.43
CA ASN A 107 -13.18 -12.75 10.05
C ASN A 107 -12.78 -13.77 11.12
N ASP A 108 -13.58 -13.90 12.18
CA ASP A 108 -13.50 -14.96 13.21
C ASP A 108 -12.05 -15.41 13.49
N TRP A 109 -11.24 -14.50 14.03
CA TRP A 109 -9.88 -14.70 14.59
C TRP A 109 -8.83 -15.49 13.79
N LYS A 110 -9.06 -15.89 12.53
CA LYS A 110 -8.18 -16.90 11.92
C LYS A 110 -6.82 -16.43 11.43
N ARG A 111 -6.57 -15.12 11.22
CA ARG A 111 -5.21 -14.58 10.92
C ARG A 111 -5.08 -13.11 11.32
N GLU A 112 -4.60 -12.83 12.53
CA GLU A 112 -4.33 -11.46 13.01
C GLU A 112 -3.29 -10.68 12.17
N ASN A 113 -2.52 -11.34 11.31
CA ASN A 113 -1.33 -10.76 10.68
C ASN A 113 -1.52 -10.20 9.26
N GLN A 114 -2.75 -10.00 8.78
CA GLN A 114 -3.00 -9.59 7.39
C GLN A 114 -3.56 -8.18 7.23
N VAL A 115 -3.89 -7.48 8.32
CA VAL A 115 -4.29 -6.06 8.24
C VAL A 115 -3.10 -5.17 8.53
N LEU A 116 -2.64 -4.46 7.50
CA LEU A 116 -1.64 -3.43 7.63
C LEU A 116 -2.35 -2.10 7.90
N GLN A 117 -2.38 -1.72 9.18
CA GLN A 117 -2.87 -0.44 9.64
C GLN A 117 -1.73 0.38 10.22
N ASP A 118 -1.61 1.63 9.79
CA ASP A 118 -0.73 2.58 10.44
C ASP A 118 -1.51 3.69 11.13
N ARG A 119 -1.54 3.65 12.46
CA ARG A 119 -2.23 4.64 13.30
C ARG A 119 -1.56 6.04 13.29
N ARG A 120 -0.37 6.20 12.68
CA ARG A 120 0.44 7.43 12.76
C ARG A 120 0.49 8.25 11.47
N TYR A 121 0.09 7.73 10.31
CA TYR A 121 0.31 8.43 9.03
C TYR A 121 -0.94 8.57 8.19
N LYS A 122 -1.29 9.82 7.88
CA LYS A 122 -2.35 10.21 6.93
C LYS A 122 -1.90 10.12 5.46
N ASN A 123 -0.63 9.82 5.19
CA ASN A 123 -0.06 9.92 3.84
C ASN A 123 0.07 8.53 3.18
N ARG A 124 -0.69 8.34 2.09
CA ARG A 124 -0.76 7.11 1.28
C ARG A 124 0.60 6.68 0.70
N GLU A 125 1.50 7.62 0.43
CA GLU A 125 2.86 7.34 -0.07
C GLU A 125 3.69 6.54 0.95
N LEU A 126 3.62 6.91 2.23
CA LEU A 126 4.37 6.24 3.30
C LEU A 126 3.87 4.83 3.56
N GLN A 127 2.58 4.57 3.31
CA GLN A 127 1.98 3.25 3.45
C GLN A 127 2.49 2.31 2.36
N ILE A 128 2.62 2.80 1.12
CA ILE A 128 3.20 2.01 0.03
C ILE A 128 4.69 1.73 0.26
N MET A 129 5.45 2.73 0.71
CA MET A 129 6.85 2.50 1.08
C MET A 129 6.99 1.40 2.14
N ARG A 130 6.08 1.34 3.13
CA ARG A 130 6.09 0.27 4.13
C ARG A 130 5.71 -1.11 3.61
N LEU A 131 4.96 -1.21 2.50
CA LEU A 131 4.72 -2.53 1.88
C LEU A 131 6.03 -3.18 1.48
N PHE A 132 6.99 -2.40 0.98
CA PHE A 132 8.32 -2.87 0.63
C PHE A 132 9.20 -3.19 1.85
N ASP A 133 8.88 -2.63 3.00
CA ASP A 133 9.49 -3.01 4.28
C ASP A 133 8.94 -4.33 4.86
N HIS A 134 7.87 -4.89 4.27
CA HIS A 134 7.23 -6.09 4.79
C HIS A 134 8.17 -7.31 4.66
N PRO A 135 8.25 -8.20 5.67
CA PRO A 135 9.17 -9.35 5.65
C PRO A 135 9.08 -10.19 4.37
N ASN A 136 7.86 -10.45 3.89
CA ASN A 136 7.60 -11.21 2.66
C ASN A 136 7.94 -10.46 1.36
N MET A 137 8.24 -9.16 1.42
CA MET A 137 8.73 -8.37 0.29
C MET A 137 10.27 -8.25 0.32
N LYS A 138 10.88 -8.42 1.50
CA LYS A 138 12.34 -8.33 1.74
C LYS A 138 13.14 -9.56 1.33
N GLU A 139 12.49 -10.70 1.07
CA GLU A 139 13.18 -11.89 0.56
C GLU A 139 13.64 -11.72 -0.90
N GLY A 140 13.17 -10.69 -1.62
CA GLY A 140 13.50 -10.49 -3.04
C GLY A 140 14.18 -9.17 -3.43
N ALA A 141 14.26 -8.16 -2.55
CA ALA A 141 14.83 -6.85 -2.86
C ALA A 141 16.07 -6.55 -1.98
N ASP A 142 17.13 -6.06 -2.61
CA ASP A 142 18.41 -5.79 -1.94
C ASP A 142 18.24 -4.69 -0.88
N LYS A 143 18.45 -5.05 0.40
CA LYS A 143 18.09 -4.22 1.57
C LYS A 143 18.75 -2.83 1.57
N LEU A 144 19.87 -2.66 0.85
CA LEU A 144 20.71 -1.48 0.92
C LEU A 144 20.17 -0.27 0.12
N GLU A 145 19.50 -0.50 -1.01
CA GLU A 145 18.96 0.60 -1.84
C GLU A 145 17.70 1.23 -1.24
N TYR A 146 16.88 0.42 -0.58
CA TYR A 146 15.69 0.87 0.15
C TYR A 146 16.01 1.91 1.23
N TRP A 147 17.10 1.71 2.00
CA TRP A 147 17.53 2.64 3.04
C TRP A 147 18.01 3.98 2.47
N ARG A 148 18.75 3.96 1.36
CA ARG A 148 19.22 5.20 0.69
C ARG A 148 18.08 6.04 0.16
N MET A 149 17.06 5.43 -0.46
CA MET A 149 15.89 6.17 -0.95
C MET A 149 15.03 6.73 0.18
N ARG A 150 14.89 6.01 1.30
CA ARG A 150 14.18 6.50 2.48
C ARG A 150 14.83 7.77 3.03
N GLU A 151 16.16 7.83 3.08
CA GLU A 151 16.89 9.03 3.52
C GLU A 151 16.68 10.21 2.56
N VAL A 152 16.80 9.98 1.24
CA VAL A 152 16.62 11.03 0.22
C VAL A 152 15.22 11.66 0.28
N ILE A 153 14.16 10.86 0.44
CA ILE A 153 12.78 11.38 0.45
C ILE A 153 12.45 12.09 1.77
N VAL A 154 12.97 11.61 2.90
CA VAL A 154 12.84 12.29 4.19
C VAL A 154 13.52 13.66 4.14
N ASP A 155 14.70 13.75 3.52
CA ASP A 155 15.44 15.00 3.33
C ASP A 155 14.72 15.95 2.37
N GLU A 156 14.17 15.47 1.25
CA GLU A 156 13.38 16.31 0.34
C GLU A 156 12.12 16.87 1.01
N LYS A 157 11.41 16.05 1.81
CA LYS A 157 10.23 16.50 2.55
C LYS A 157 10.59 17.51 3.63
N LYS A 158 11.74 17.35 4.30
CA LYS A 158 12.27 18.31 5.28
C LYS A 158 12.59 19.64 4.61
N LYS A 159 13.34 19.62 3.50
CA LYS A 159 13.67 20.81 2.70
C LYS A 159 12.41 21.54 2.22
N LYS A 160 11.41 20.81 1.71
CA LYS A 160 10.16 21.41 1.24
C LYS A 160 9.37 22.08 2.36
N LYS A 161 9.36 21.48 3.56
CA LYS A 161 8.71 22.04 4.75
C LYS A 161 9.43 23.30 5.27
N GLU A 162 10.76 23.32 5.21
CA GLU A 162 11.58 24.50 5.57
C GLU A 162 11.39 25.65 4.57
N LEU A 163 11.30 25.35 3.27
CA LEU A 163 10.99 26.32 2.21
C LEU A 163 9.60 26.96 2.38
N LEU A 164 8.57 26.15 2.65
CA LEU A 164 7.22 26.62 2.94
C LEU A 164 7.18 27.50 4.21
N HIS A 165 7.93 27.13 5.24
CA HIS A 165 7.98 27.92 6.48
C HIS A 165 8.68 29.28 6.29
N ARG A 166 9.71 29.34 5.43
CA ARG A 166 10.37 30.60 5.05
C ARG A 166 9.49 31.50 4.20
N GLN A 167 8.66 30.94 3.32
CA GLN A 167 7.73 31.69 2.48
C GLN A 167 6.50 32.23 3.24
N SER A 168 6.11 31.60 4.37
CA SER A 168 5.04 32.12 5.25
C SER A 168 5.52 33.09 6.33
N SER A 169 6.83 33.34 6.43
CA SER A 169 7.42 34.26 7.42
C SER A 169 7.94 35.57 6.79
N MET A 170 7.62 35.81 5.53
CA MET A 170 7.77 37.08 4.79
C MET A 170 6.39 37.63 4.48
#